data_AF-A0A1F6QNB2-F1
#
_entry.id   AF-A0A1F6QNB2-F1
#
_cell.length_a   1.000
_cell.length_b   1.000
_cell.length_c   1.000
_cell.angle_alpha   90.00
_cell.angle_beta   90.00
_cell.angle_gamma   90.00
#
_symmetry.space_group_name_H-M   'P 1'
#
loop_
_entity.id
_entity.type
_entity.pdbx_description
1 polymer ?
#
loop_
_entity_poly.entity_id
_entity_poly.type
_entity_poly.pdbx_seq_one_letter_code
_entity_poly.pdbx_strand_id
1 'polypeptide(L)'
;MKIYKLNSLTTILFGFFIICFVVFLPIIFIEVLWNTTIAKSYSDFAIDFWQALILWLIVLVLLNLIGIFKFEFAVETADTFDKDILKKKLESLQNKPEEKKEEPLDKN
;
A
#
# COMPACT_ATOMS: atom_id res chain seq x y z
N MET A 1 4.85 -8.04 29.38
CA MET A 1 4.11 -7.74 28.14
C MET A 1 2.79 -8.52 28.17
N LYS A 2 1.69 -7.89 28.60
CA LYS A 2 0.38 -8.56 28.67
C LYS A 2 -0.27 -8.42 27.30
N ILE A 3 -0.13 -9.46 26.48
CA ILE A 3 -0.75 -9.52 25.16
C ILE A 3 -2.25 -9.72 25.41
N TYR A 4 -3.06 -8.80 24.90
CA TYR A 4 -4.50 -8.79 25.06
C TYR A 4 -5.09 -10.14 24.60
N LYS A 5 -5.74 -10.86 25.53
CA LYS A 5 -6.55 -12.03 25.22
C LYS A 5 -7.82 -11.52 24.53
N LEU A 6 -7.70 -11.19 23.24
CA LEU A 6 -8.84 -10.83 22.40
C LEU A 6 -9.81 -12.01 22.40
N ASN A 7 -11.01 -11.79 22.93
CA ASN A 7 -12.04 -12.80 22.95
C ASN A 7 -12.38 -13.14 21.49
N SER A 8 -12.41 -14.42 21.11
CA SER A 8 -12.60 -14.84 19.71
C SER A 8 -13.85 -14.21 19.08
N LEU A 9 -14.89 -14.00 19.88
CA LEU A 9 -16.11 -13.29 19.49
C LEU A 9 -15.82 -11.86 19.02
N THR A 10 -14.98 -11.13 19.75
CA THR A 10 -14.65 -9.73 19.43
C THR A 10 -13.84 -9.63 18.15
N THR A 11 -12.91 -10.57 17.90
CA THR A 11 -12.15 -10.61 16.65
C THR A 11 -13.05 -10.89 15.44
N ILE A 12 -14.00 -11.82 15.57
CA ILE A 12 -14.98 -12.12 14.51
C ILE A 12 -15.88 -10.92 14.26
N LEU A 13 -16.37 -10.27 15.33
CA LEU A 13 -17.20 -9.07 15.21
C LEU A 13 -16.46 -7.94 14.50
N PHE A 14 -15.18 -7.75 14.85
CA PHE A 14 -14.34 -6.71 14.26
C PHE A 14 -14.06 -7.01 12.78
N GLY A 15 -13.79 -8.26 12.42
CA GLY A 15 -13.64 -8.68 11.03
C GLY A 15 -14.92 -8.44 10.21
N PHE A 16 -16.08 -8.78 10.77
CA PHE A 16 -17.37 -8.53 10.12
C PHE A 16 -17.62 -7.03 9.95
N PHE A 17 -17.32 -6.23 10.97
CA PHE A 17 -17.44 -4.78 10.91
C PHE A 17 -16.55 -4.17 9.83
N ILE A 18 -15.29 -4.62 9.73
CA ILE A 18 -14.38 -4.20 8.66
C ILE A 18 -14.95 -4.55 7.29
N ILE A 19 -15.45 -5.78 7.10
CA ILE A 19 -16.02 -6.18 5.80
C ILE A 19 -17.24 -5.33 5.47
N CYS A 20 -18.16 -5.14 6.42
CA CYS A 20 -19.30 -4.25 6.23
C CYS A 20 -18.87 -2.83 5.86
N PHE A 21 -17.88 -2.28 6.55
CA PHE A 21 -17.45 -0.90 6.35
C PHE A 21 -16.62 -0.71 5.07
N VAL A 22 -15.80 -1.68 4.69
CA VAL A 22 -14.92 -1.58 3.52
C VAL A 22 -15.64 -1.98 2.24
N VAL A 23 -16.61 -2.90 2.31
CA VAL A 23 -17.32 -3.41 1.13
C VAL A 23 -18.65 -2.70 0.92
N PHE A 24 -19.49 -2.55 1.94
CA PHE A 24 -20.85 -2.06 1.77
C PHE A 24 -20.97 -0.54 1.89
N LEU A 25 -20.19 0.09 2.77
CA LEU A 25 -20.22 1.55 2.91
C LEU A 25 -19.90 2.29 1.59
N PRO A 26 -18.88 1.87 0.80
CA PRO A 26 -18.59 2.53 -0.47
C PRO A 26 -19.71 2.36 -1.49
N ILE A 27 -20.41 1.22 -1.49
CA ILE A 27 -21.53 0.96 -2.41
C ILE A 27 -22.67 1.95 -2.12
N ILE A 28 -23.08 2.04 -0.85
CA ILE A 28 -24.13 2.97 -0.42
C ILE A 28 -23.70 4.42 -0.71
N PHE A 29 -22.43 4.74 -0.50
CA PHE A 29 -21.91 6.07 -0.79
C PHE A 29 -22.02 6.40 -2.28
N ILE A 30 -21.63 5.48 -3.17
CA ILE A 30 -21.75 5.66 -4.63
C ILE A 30 -23.20 5.85 -5.04
N GLU A 31 -24.12 5.02 -4.51
CA GLU A 31 -25.55 5.13 -4.78
C GLU A 31 -26.10 6.50 -4.38
N VAL A 32 -25.82 6.95 -3.16
CA VAL A 32 -26.30 8.24 -2.64
C VAL A 32 -25.69 9.40 -3.43
N LEU A 33 -24.39 9.38 -3.72
CA LEU A 33 -23.72 10.44 -4.46
C LEU A 33 -24.28 10.54 -5.88
N TRP A 34 -24.41 9.40 -6.56
CA TRP A 34 -24.95 9.37 -7.91
C TRP A 34 -26.38 9.86 -7.95
N ASN A 35 -27.24 9.36 -7.06
CA ASN A 35 -28.65 9.71 -7.04
C ASN A 35 -28.89 11.17 -6.61
N THR A 36 -28.04 11.70 -5.73
CA THR A 36 -28.14 13.11 -5.29
C THR A 36 -27.59 14.08 -6.33
N THR A 37 -26.51 13.72 -7.03
CA THR A 37 -25.80 14.63 -7.94
C THR A 37 -26.26 14.47 -9.39
N ILE A 38 -26.22 13.23 -9.90
CA ILE A 38 -26.49 12.94 -11.32
C ILE A 38 -27.97 12.74 -11.57
N ALA A 39 -28.65 11.89 -10.80
CA ALA A 39 -30.07 11.62 -11.04
C ALA A 39 -30.97 12.85 -10.81
N LYS A 40 -30.56 13.76 -9.92
CA LYS A 40 -31.24 15.06 -9.74
C LYS A 40 -31.09 15.98 -10.96
N SER A 41 -29.97 15.87 -11.67
CA SER A 41 -29.66 16.68 -12.86
C SER A 41 -30.20 16.06 -14.14
N TYR A 42 -30.33 14.73 -14.16
CA TYR A 42 -30.82 13.92 -15.27
C TYR A 42 -31.82 12.92 -14.69
N SER A 43 -33.12 13.26 -14.70
CA SER A 43 -34.19 12.58 -13.95
C SER A 43 -34.26 11.06 -14.14
N ASP A 44 -33.72 10.54 -15.24
CA ASP A 44 -33.89 9.16 -15.66
C ASP A 44 -32.66 8.28 -15.39
N PHE A 45 -31.60 8.84 -14.79
CA PHE A 45 -30.34 8.13 -14.53
C PHE A 45 -30.12 7.85 -13.04
N ALA A 46 -31.16 7.50 -12.30
CA ALA A 46 -30.99 6.95 -10.95
C ALA A 46 -30.39 5.54 -11.03
N ILE A 47 -29.46 5.24 -10.12
CA ILE A 47 -28.88 3.91 -9.99
C ILE A 47 -29.42 3.18 -8.77
N ASP A 48 -29.60 1.88 -8.91
CA ASP A 48 -29.91 0.97 -7.81
C ASP A 48 -28.65 0.41 -7.14
N PHE A 49 -28.85 -0.36 -6.07
CA PHE A 49 -27.78 -1.01 -5.32
C PHE A 49 -26.89 -1.93 -6.18
N TRP A 50 -27.47 -2.65 -7.15
CA TRP A 50 -26.72 -3.58 -8.01
C TRP A 50 -25.83 -2.82 -8.99
N GLN A 51 -26.33 -1.71 -9.53
CA GLN A 51 -25.57 -0.81 -10.39
C GLN A 51 -24.44 -0.12 -9.61
N ALA A 52 -24.71 0.31 -8.37
CA ALA A 52 -23.68 0.85 -7.47
C ALA A 52 -22.60 -0.18 -7.11
N LEU A 53 -22.98 -1.45 -6.93
CA LEU A 53 -22.03 -2.56 -6.72
C LEU A 53 -21.11 -2.76 -7.94
N ILE A 54 -21.66 -2.73 -9.16
CA ILE A 54 -20.86 -2.85 -10.39
C ILE A 54 -19.88 -1.68 -10.51
N LEU A 55 -20.33 -0.45 -10.22
CA LEU A 55 -19.47 0.73 -10.17
C LEU A 55 -18.35 0.58 -9.13
N TRP A 56 -18.66 0.04 -7.95
CA TRP A 56 -17.67 -0.22 -6.93
C TRP A 56 -16.62 -1.26 -7.37
N LEU A 57 -17.04 -2.34 -8.03
CA LEU A 57 -16.12 -3.32 -8.60
C LEU A 57 -15.18 -2.69 -9.64
N ILE A 58 -15.69 -1.80 -10.49
CA ILE A 58 -14.86 -1.06 -11.46
C ILE A 58 -13.81 -0.21 -10.72
N VAL A 59 -14.21 0.49 -9.65
CA VAL A 59 -13.28 1.27 -8.83
C VAL A 59 -12.21 0.38 -8.20
N LEU A 60 -12.57 -0.81 -7.69
CA LEU A 60 -11.60 -1.76 -7.14
C LEU A 60 -10.59 -2.24 -8.20
N VAL A 61 -11.05 -2.53 -9.43
CA VAL A 61 -10.16 -2.91 -10.53
C VAL A 61 -9.20 -1.77 -10.87
N LEU A 62 -9.70 -0.53 -10.96
CA LEU A 62 -8.87 0.65 -11.23
C LEU A 62 -7.84 0.89 -10.12
N LEU A 63 -8.24 0.77 -8.85
CA LEU A 63 -7.33 0.89 -7.72
C LEU A 63 -6.27 -0.21 -7.73
N ASN A 64 -6.64 -1.44 -8.10
CA ASN A 64 -5.70 -2.54 -8.24
C ASN A 64 -4.68 -2.26 -9.35
N LEU A 65 -5.12 -1.80 -10.52
CA LEU A 65 -4.23 -1.40 -11.60
C LEU A 65 -3.28 -0.29 -11.16
N ILE A 66 -3.79 0.79 -10.54
CA ILE A 66 -2.95 1.89 -10.03
C ILE A 66 -1.97 1.39 -8.96
N GLY A 67 -2.41 0.49 -8.08
CA GLY A 67 -1.58 -0.11 -7.04
C GLY A 67 -0.44 -0.93 -7.62
N ILE A 68 -0.73 -1.77 -8.62
CA ILE A 68 0.28 -2.56 -9.34
C ILE A 68 1.28 -1.64 -10.04
N PHE A 69 0.81 -0.63 -10.78
CA PHE A 69 1.70 0.31 -11.48
C PHE A 69 2.58 1.11 -10.51
N LYS A 70 2.03 1.57 -9.37
CA LYS A 70 2.82 2.28 -8.36
C LYS A 70 3.82 1.36 -7.65
N PHE A 71 3.45 0.11 -7.43
CA PHE A 71 4.33 -0.88 -6.81
C PHE A 71 5.48 -1.25 -7.75
N GLU A 72 5.19 -1.49 -9.02
CA GLU A 72 6.19 -1.77 -10.05
C GLU A 72 7.18 -0.62 -10.18
N PHE A 73 6.70 0.63 -10.25
CA PHE A 73 7.57 1.81 -10.28
C PHE A 73 8.38 2.00 -8.99
N ALA A 74 7.79 1.74 -7.82
CA ALA A 74 8.48 1.85 -6.54
C ALA A 74 9.57 0.78 -6.38
N VAL A 75 9.31 -0.45 -6.83
CA VAL A 75 10.28 -1.55 -6.86
C VAL A 75 11.42 -1.22 -7.84
N GLU A 76 11.09 -0.74 -9.04
CA GLU A 76 12.10 -0.36 -10.04
C GLU A 76 12.98 0.79 -9.54
N THR A 77 12.40 1.78 -8.85
CA THR A 77 13.16 2.88 -8.25
C THR A 77 14.02 2.40 -7.08
N ALA A 78 13.53 1.48 -6.25
CA ALA A 78 14.27 0.91 -5.12
C ALA A 78 15.49 0.10 -5.61
N ASP A 79 15.32 -0.75 -6.61
CA ASP A 79 16.42 -1.55 -7.19
C ASP A 79 17.49 -0.67 -7.86
N THR A 80 17.08 0.45 -8.46
CA THR A 80 18.01 1.39 -9.09
C THR A 80 18.79 2.20 -8.04
N PHE A 81 18.11 2.62 -6.98
CA PHE A 81 18.73 3.36 -5.87
C PHE A 81 19.73 2.50 -5.08
N ASP A 82 19.40 1.23 -4.83
CA ASP A 82 20.30 0.31 -4.13
C ASP A 82 21.54 -0.04 -4.97
N LYS A 83 21.39 -0.20 -6.29
CA LYS A 83 22.52 -0.38 -7.21
C LYS A 83 23.48 0.80 -7.22
N ASP A 84 22.97 2.03 -7.23
CA ASP A 84 23.81 3.24 -7.22
C ASP A 84 24.54 3.44 -5.89
N ILE A 85 23.89 3.13 -4.77
CA ILE A 85 24.53 3.15 -3.44
C ILE A 85 25.61 2.07 -3.35
N LEU A 86 25.31 0.84 -3.78
CA LEU A 86 26.28 -0.25 -3.78
C LEU A 86 27.48 0.05 -4.68
N LYS A 87 27.26 0.65 -5.85
CA LYS A 87 28.35 1.07 -6.75
C LYS A 87 29.24 2.14 -6.12
N LYS A 88 28.64 3.19 -5.53
CA LYS A 88 29.41 4.23 -4.80
C LYS A 88 30.19 3.64 -3.62
N LYS A 89 29.61 2.69 -2.91
CA LYS A 89 30.28 2.03 -1.77
C LYS A 89 31.42 1.13 -2.25
N LEU A 90 31.25 0.42 -3.36
CA LEU A 90 32.31 -0.41 -3.97
C LEU A 90 33.49 0.44 -4.45
N GLU A 91 33.22 1.56 -5.13
CA GLU A 91 34.25 2.52 -5.55
C GLU A 91 34.99 3.12 -4.34
N SER A 92 34.29 3.40 -3.24
CA SER A 92 34.93 3.90 -2.01
C SER A 92 35.82 2.86 -1.31
N LEU A 93 35.52 1.57 -1.49
CA LEU A 93 36.31 0.47 -0.93
C LEU A 93 37.50 0.13 -1.83
N GLN A 94 37.37 0.23 -3.15
CA GLN A 94 38.49 0.07 -4.09
C GLN A 94 39.49 1.24 -4.00
N ASN A 95 39.03 2.45 -3.66
CA ASN A 95 39.89 3.63 -3.53
C ASN A 95 40.49 3.82 -2.13
N LYS A 96 40.33 2.87 -1.20
CA LYS A 96 41.09 2.90 0.06
C LYS A 96 42.50 2.34 -0.22
N PRO A 97 43.57 3.15 -0.19
CA PRO A 97 44.92 2.62 -0.26
C PRO A 97 45.15 1.75 0.96
N GLU A 98 45.80 0.60 0.77
CA GLU A 98 46.27 -0.27 1.84
C GLU A 98 47.09 0.54 2.86
N GLU A 99 46.44 0.96 3.95
CA GLU A 99 47.13 1.44 5.12
C GLU A 99 47.83 0.23 5.74
N LYS A 100 49.13 0.21 5.51
CA LYS A 100 50.10 -0.78 5.98
C LYS A 100 49.81 -1.21 7.41
N LYS A 101 49.80 -2.53 7.59
CA LYS A 101 50.06 -3.19 8.87
C LYS A 101 51.37 -2.63 9.44
N GLU A 102 51.30 -1.84 10.50
CA GLU A 102 52.41 -1.67 11.42
C GLU A 102 52.24 -2.66 12.58
N GLU A 103 53.28 -3.47 12.76
CA GLU A 103 53.46 -4.52 13.76
C GLU A 103 53.45 -4.00 15.22
N PRO A 104 53.23 -4.87 16.21
CA PRO A 104 53.15 -4.48 17.61
C PRO A 104 54.56 -4.23 18.18
N LEU A 105 54.81 -3.02 18.67
CA LEU A 105 55.98 -2.74 19.49
C LEU A 105 55.67 -3.10 20.96
N ASP A 106 55.89 -4.37 21.27
CA ASP A 106 56.33 -4.80 22.60
C ASP A 106 57.83 -4.49 22.71
N LYS A 107 58.24 -3.81 23.80
CA LYS A 107 59.59 -3.91 24.39
C LYS A 107 59.70 -3.08 25.69
N ASN A 108 59.85 -3.82 26.79
CA ASN A 108 60.58 -3.55 28.04
C ASN A 108 60.39 -2.22 28.76
#